data_AF-A0A5K1AK35-F1
#
_entry.id   AF-A0A5K1AK35-F1
#
_cell.length_a   1.000
_cell.length_b   1.000
_cell.length_c   1.000
_cell.angle_alpha   90.00
_cell.angle_beta   90.00
_cell.angle_gamma   90.00
#
_symmetry.space_group_name_H-M   'P 1'
#
loop_
_entity.id
_entity.type
_entity.pdbx_description
1 polymer ?
#
loop_
_entity_poly.entity_id
_entity_poly.type
_entity_poly.pdbx_seq_one_letter_code
_entity_poly.pdbx_strand_id
1 'polypeptide(L)' 'PVIVDEKGNEIEGECNGYLCIKRSWPGAFRTLYGDHERYETTYFKPFQGYYFTGDGCS' A
#
# COMPACT_ATOMS: atom_id res chain seq x y z
N PRO A 1 8.63 -3.76 -3.38
CA PRO A 1 8.26 -2.92 -2.21
C PRO A 1 8.77 -1.51 -2.50
N VAL A 2 8.04 -0.49 -2.04
CA VAL A 2 8.38 0.92 -2.19
C VAL A 2 8.05 1.65 -0.90
N ILE A 3 8.81 2.69 -0.58
CA ILE A 3 8.48 3.61 0.50
C ILE A 3 7.83 4.83 -0.13
N VAL A 4 6.71 5.27 0.43
CA VAL A 4 6.00 6.47 -0.01
C VAL A 4 5.88 7.49 1.13
N ASP A 5 5.91 8.77 0.78
CA ASP A 5 5.63 9.86 1.71
C ASP A 5 4.12 10.00 1.99
N GLU A 6 3.74 10.92 2.88
CA GLU A 6 2.34 11.24 3.21
C GLU A 6 1.50 11.70 2.00
N LYS A 7 2.16 12.15 0.93
CA LYS A 7 1.52 12.62 -0.31
C LYS A 7 1.45 11.51 -1.37
N GLY A 8 1.96 10.32 -1.10
CA GLY A 8 2.00 9.18 -2.01
C GLY A 8 3.13 9.22 -3.04
N ASN A 9 4.15 10.06 -2.85
CA ASN A 9 5.32 10.08 -3.71
C ASN A 9 6.33 9.01 -3.27
N GLU A 10 6.89 8.28 -4.24
CA GLU A 10 7.97 7.34 -3.97
C GLU A 10 9.23 8.10 -3.52
N ILE A 11 9.86 7.61 -2.47
CA ILE A 11 11.12 8.15 -1.93
C ILE A 11 12.22 7.09 -2.05
N GLU A 12 13.42 7.54 -2.43
CA GLU A 12 14.58 6.70 -2.68
C GLU A 12 15.72 7.03 -1.70
N GLY A 13 16.59 6.05 -1.42
CA GLY A 13 17.71 6.19 -0.48
C GLY A 13 17.32 5.92 0.98
N GLU A 14 18.13 6.41 1.92
CA GLU A 14 17.79 6.37 3.35
C GLU A 14 16.59 7.29 3.61
N CYS A 15 15.44 6.70 3.90
CA CYS A 15 14.19 7.41 4.00
C CYS A 15 13.22 6.72 4.98
N ASN A 16 12.31 7.52 5.54
CA ASN A 16 11.25 7.05 6.43
C ASN A 16 9.91 7.32 5.76
N GLY A 17 8.99 6.37 5.82
CA GLY A 17 7.66 6.55 5.24
C GLY A 17 6.79 5.31 5.35
N TYR A 18 5.79 5.23 4.48
CA TYR A 18 4.82 4.14 4.46
C TYR A 18 5.28 3.03 3.53
N LEU A 19 5.23 1.79 4.01
CA LEU A 19 5.54 0.62 3.20
C LEU A 19 4.38 0.28 2.27
N CYS A 20 4.68 0.25 0.98
CA CYS A 20 3.71 -0.03 -0.07
C CYS A 20 4.24 -1.06 -1.07
N ILE A 21 3.32 -1.73 -1.78
CA ILE A 21 3.64 -2.66 -2.86
C ILE A 21 3.05 -2.15 -4.17
N LYS A 22 3.92 -1.85 -5.14
CA LYS A 22 3.56 -1.26 -6.45
C LYS A 22 2.88 -2.22 -7.43
N ARG A 23 3.06 -3.53 -7.26
CA ARG A 23 2.54 -4.56 -8.18
C ARG A 23 1.95 -5.72 -7.40
N SER A 24 0.84 -6.27 -7.90
CA SER A 24 0.25 -7.48 -7.35
C SER A 24 1.22 -8.67 -7.42
N TRP A 25 1.04 -9.62 -6.51
CA TRP A 25 1.77 -10.88 -6.47
C TRP A 25 0.79 -12.06 -6.31
N PRO A 26 1.18 -13.31 -6.61
CA PRO A 26 0.27 -14.46 -6.58
C PRO A 26 -0.40 -14.70 -5.23
N GLY A 27 0.32 -14.40 -4.13
CA GLY A 27 -0.15 -14.57 -2.75
C GLY A 27 -0.93 -13.40 -2.17
N ALA A 28 -1.23 -12.35 -2.96
CA ALA A 28 -2.04 -11.24 -2.48
C ALA A 28 -3.49 -11.72 -2.26
N PHE A 29 -4.07 -11.42 -1.10
CA PHE A 29 -5.49 -11.70 -0.89
C PHE A 29 -6.33 -10.80 -1.80
N ARG A 30 -7.44 -11.37 -2.28
CA ARG A 30 -8.22 -10.80 -3.38
C ARG A 30 -9.32 -9.85 -2.93
N THR A 31 -9.78 -9.99 -1.70
CA THR A 31 -10.84 -9.17 -1.09
C THR A 31 -10.96 -9.50 0.39
N LEU A 32 -11.74 -8.70 1.13
CA LEU A 32 -12.33 -9.09 2.40
C LEU A 32 -13.67 -9.82 2.13
N TYR A 33 -13.96 -10.85 2.92
CA TYR A 33 -15.18 -11.66 2.76
C TYR A 33 -16.43 -10.83 3.07
N GLY A 34 -17.34 -10.74 2.09
CA GLY A 34 -18.59 -9.98 2.21
C GLY A 34 -18.42 -8.46 2.15
N ASP A 35 -17.21 -7.94 1.94
CA ASP A 35 -16.93 -6.50 2.02
C ASP A 35 -15.76 -6.07 1.11
N HIS A 36 -16.02 -6.04 -0.20
CA HIS A 36 -15.02 -5.60 -1.18
C HIS A 36 -14.74 -4.09 -1.11
N GLU A 37 -15.74 -3.30 -0.72
CA GLU A 37 -15.58 -1.84 -0.61
C GLU A 37 -14.57 -1.47 0.47
N ARG A 38 -14.59 -2.16 1.61
CA ARG A 38 -13.58 -1.99 2.65
C ARG A 38 -12.21 -2.44 2.20
N TYR A 39 -12.10 -3.50 1.39
CA TYR A 39 -10.83 -3.91 0.81
C TYR A 39 -10.18 -2.79 -0.01
N GLU A 40 -10.93 -2.20 -0.95
CA GLU A 40 -10.44 -1.09 -1.76
C GLU A 40 -10.12 0.15 -0.90
N THR A 41 -11.03 0.48 0.03
CA THR A 41 -10.92 1.67 0.87
C THR A 41 -9.73 1.60 1.83
N THR A 42 -9.46 0.44 2.41
CA THR A 42 -8.37 0.28 3.38
C THR A 42 -7.01 0.15 2.70
N TYR A 43 -6.91 -0.62 1.60
CA TYR A 43 -5.61 -1.01 1.05
C TYR A 43 -5.18 -0.23 -0.19
N PHE A 44 -6.10 0.44 -0.91
CA PHE A 44 -5.78 1.10 -2.19
C PHE A 44 -6.16 2.58 -2.27
N LYS A 45 -7.16 3.04 -1.50
CA LYS A 45 -7.49 4.48 -1.42
C LYS A 45 -6.41 5.36 -0.77
N PRO A 46 -5.65 4.92 0.25
CA PRO A 46 -4.64 5.78 0.86
C PRO A 46 -3.54 6.21 -0.12
N PHE A 47 -3.08 5.29 -0.96
CA PHE A 47 -2.03 5.53 -1.94
C PHE A 47 -2.44 4.93 -3.29
N GLN A 48 -2.99 5.78 -4.18
CA GLN A 48 -3.51 5.32 -5.47
C GLN A 48 -2.42 4.64 -6.31
N GLY A 49 -2.74 3.43 -6.80
CA GLY A 49 -1.81 2.61 -7.58
C GLY A 49 -0.88 1.73 -6.75
N TYR A 50 -0.99 1.78 -5.42
CA TYR A 50 -0.23 0.94 -4.49
C TYR A 50 -1.16 0.13 -3.60
N TYR A 51 -0.66 -1.05 -3.19
CA TYR A 51 -1.22 -1.77 -2.05
C TYR A 51 -0.49 -1.28 -0.78
N PHE A 52 -1.23 -0.67 0.14
CA PHE A 52 -0.70 -0.21 1.43
C PHE A 52 -0.66 -1.37 2.44
N THR A 53 0.48 -1.60 3.09
CA THR A 53 0.59 -2.72 4.05
C THR A 53 0.03 -2.39 5.43
N GLY A 54 -0.11 -1.10 5.77
CA GLY A 54 -0.43 -0.65 7.13
C GLY A 54 0.81 -0.31 7.96
N ASP A 55 2.01 -0.58 7.45
CA ASP A 55 3.26 -0.43 8.19
C ASP A 55 4.02 0.84 7.80
N GLY A 56 4.69 1.43 8.80
CA GLY A 56 5.76 2.40 8.59
C GLY A 56 7.12 1.71 8.53
N CYS A 57 8.03 2.28 7.75
CA CYS A 57 9.41 1.80 7.63
C CYS A 57 10.38 2.99 7.73
N SER A 58 11.56 2.74 8.30
CA SER A 58 12.61 3.71 8.61
C SER A 58 13.97 3.22 8.13
#